data_AF-A0A7L4BNN2-F1
#
_entry.id   AF-A0A7L4BNN2-F1
#
_cell.length_a   1.000
_cell.length_b   1.000
_cell.length_c   1.000
_cell.angle_alpha   90.00
_cell.angle_beta   90.00
_cell.angle_gamma   90.00
#
_symmetry.space_group_name_H-M   'P 1'
#
loop_
_entity.id
_entity.type
_entity.pdbx_description
1 polymer ?
#
loop_
_entity_poly.entity_id
_entity_poly.type
_entity_poly.pdbx_seq_one_letter_code
_entity_poly.pdbx_strand_id
1 'polypeptide(L)'
;QAYVSYSNIAALTHLAAKPGWEITSTLDDIKIWTHEEGDVLSFKVEMQVKIPSHLAFSLLTCEVLLAVNEDEKIYYITSPPMTGHKPRDFVILVSQRQPCK
;
A
#
# COMPACT_ATOMS: atom_id res chain seq x y z
N GLN A 1 7.54 16.61 -10.78
CA GLN A 1 7.04 15.23 -10.84
C GLN A 1 7.97 14.21 -10.16
N ALA A 2 9.22 14.05 -10.62
CA ALA A 2 10.15 13.04 -10.08
C ALA A 2 10.29 13.05 -8.54
N TYR A 3 10.24 14.25 -7.93
CA TYR A 3 10.29 14.40 -6.47
C TYR A 3 9.12 13.73 -5.73
N VAL A 4 7.89 13.86 -6.22
CA VAL A 4 6.70 13.31 -5.55
C VAL A 4 6.72 11.79 -5.59
N SER A 5 7.10 11.22 -6.74
CA SER A 5 7.29 9.77 -6.90
C SER A 5 8.39 9.22 -5.98
N TYR A 6 9.54 9.91 -5.90
CA TYR A 6 10.61 9.54 -4.98
C TYR A 6 10.15 9.58 -3.51
N SER A 7 9.46 10.65 -3.13
CA SER A 7 8.92 10.81 -1.77
C SER A 7 7.93 9.70 -1.41
N ASN A 8 7.12 9.25 -2.36
CA ASN A 8 6.15 8.16 -2.15
C ASN A 8 6.87 6.84 -1.79
N ILE A 9 7.90 6.48 -2.58
CA ILE A 9 8.73 5.31 -2.31
C ILE A 9 9.45 5.42 -0.97
N ALA A 10 10.12 6.55 -0.72
CA ALA A 10 10.87 6.78 0.49
C ALA A 10 9.98 6.71 1.74
N ALA A 11 8.75 7.24 1.68
CA ALA A 11 7.79 7.18 2.77
C ALA A 11 7.41 5.73 3.12
N LEU A 12 7.11 4.89 2.13
CA LEU A 12 6.78 3.49 2.36
C LEU A 12 7.99 2.71 2.88
N THR A 13 9.18 2.91 2.30
CA THR A 13 10.42 2.28 2.77
C THR A 13 10.72 2.63 4.22
N HIS A 14 10.56 3.90 4.59
CA HIS A 14 10.76 4.36 5.96
C HIS A 14 9.73 3.76 6.92
N LEU A 15 8.43 3.75 6.54
CA LEU A 15 7.37 3.16 7.36
C LEU A 15 7.58 1.66 7.61
N ALA A 16 7.92 0.90 6.56
CA ALA A 16 8.16 -0.53 6.65
C ALA A 16 9.39 -0.88 7.51
N ALA A 17 10.40 -0.02 7.53
CA ALA A 17 11.63 -0.19 8.31
C ALA A 17 11.53 0.32 9.76
N LYS A 18 10.41 0.96 10.16
CA LYS A 18 10.24 1.43 11.54
C LYS A 18 10.40 0.26 12.52
N PRO A 19 11.12 0.44 13.64
CA PRO A 19 11.13 -0.55 14.72
C PRO A 19 9.78 -0.56 15.46
N GLY A 20 9.53 -1.56 16.29
CA GLY A 20 8.35 -1.59 17.17
C GLY A 20 7.05 -2.10 16.53
N TRP A 21 7.12 -2.76 15.38
CA TRP A 21 5.98 -3.52 14.85
C TRP A 21 5.70 -4.74 15.73
N GLU A 22 4.45 -4.89 16.15
CA GLU A 22 3.99 -6.03 16.96
C GLU A 22 2.97 -6.86 16.18
N ILE A 23 3.07 -8.19 16.25
CA ILE A 23 2.06 -9.08 15.65
C ILE A 23 0.85 -9.09 16.56
N THR A 24 -0.30 -8.62 16.06
CA THR A 24 -1.57 -8.62 16.82
C THR A 24 -2.53 -9.71 16.38
N SER A 25 -2.36 -10.26 15.18
CA SER A 25 -3.19 -11.36 14.72
C SER A 25 -2.45 -12.25 13.72
N THR A 26 -2.73 -13.55 13.81
CA THR A 26 -2.33 -14.55 12.83
C THR A 26 -3.54 -15.42 12.50
N LEU A 27 -3.96 -15.43 11.23
CA LEU A 27 -5.03 -16.29 10.74
C LEU A 27 -4.66 -16.78 9.34
N ASP A 28 -4.71 -18.09 9.10
CA ASP A 28 -4.53 -18.69 7.76
C ASP A 28 -3.31 -18.15 6.98
N ASP A 29 -2.13 -18.15 7.61
CA ASP A 29 -0.86 -17.62 7.06
C ASP A 29 -0.84 -16.10 6.77
N ILE A 30 -1.86 -15.36 7.22
CA ILE A 30 -1.92 -13.91 7.22
C ILE A 30 -1.45 -13.39 8.58
N LYS A 31 -0.48 -12.49 8.59
CA LYS A 31 0.01 -11.79 9.78
C LYS A 31 -0.43 -10.34 9.72
N ILE A 32 -1.07 -9.87 10.78
CA ILE A 32 -1.38 -8.46 10.98
C ILE A 32 -0.43 -7.92 12.03
N TRP A 33 0.31 -6.90 11.63
CA TRP A 33 1.21 -6.15 12.47
C TRP A 33 0.63 -4.76 12.76
N THR A 34 0.81 -4.27 13.97
CA THR A 34 0.43 -2.91 14.38
C THR A 34 1.63 -2.14 14.89
N HIS A 35 1.61 -0.83 14.69
CA HIS A 35 2.57 0.10 15.26
C HIS A 35 1.84 1.37 15.68
N GLU A 36 1.86 1.67 16.98
CA GLU A 36 1.24 2.86 17.57
C GLU A 36 2.29 3.94 17.82
N GLU A 37 2.05 5.15 17.31
CA GLU A 37 2.93 6.30 17.50
C GLU A 37 2.11 7.58 17.62
N GLY A 38 2.08 8.15 18.81
CA GLY A 38 1.28 9.34 19.10
C GLY A 38 -0.21 9.08 18.90
N ASP A 39 -0.83 9.84 17.99
CA ASP A 39 -2.24 9.71 17.60
C ASP A 39 -2.43 8.84 16.34
N VAL A 40 -1.37 8.22 15.83
CA VAL A 40 -1.38 7.40 14.62
C VAL A 40 -1.28 5.92 14.97
N LEU A 41 -2.26 5.14 14.51
CA LEU A 41 -2.23 3.69 14.50
C LEU A 41 -1.97 3.18 13.07
N SER A 42 -0.81 2.54 12.87
CA SER A 42 -0.41 1.96 11.59
C SER A 42 -0.64 0.45 11.59
N PHE A 43 -1.07 -0.08 10.44
CA PHE A 43 -1.25 -1.52 10.22
C PHE A 43 -0.40 -1.99 9.05
N LYS A 44 0.15 -3.19 9.15
CA LYS A 44 0.83 -3.90 8.07
C LYS A 44 0.29 -5.32 7.99
N VAL A 45 -0.23 -5.71 6.82
CA VAL A 45 -0.76 -7.05 6.58
C VAL A 45 0.22 -7.79 5.67
N GLU A 46 0.70 -8.94 6.12
CA GLU A 46 1.65 -9.78 5.40
C GLU A 46 1.05 -11.16 5.14
N MET A 47 1.18 -11.66 3.91
CA MET A 47 0.78 -13.02 3.54
C MET A 47 1.77 -13.61 2.53
N GLN A 48 1.93 -14.92 2.54
CA GLN A 48 2.71 -15.63 1.53
C GLN A 48 1.79 -16.22 0.46
N VAL A 49 1.98 -15.83 -0.79
CA VAL A 49 1.20 -16.32 -1.94
C VAL A 49 2.05 -17.19 -2.87
N LYS A 50 1.43 -18.19 -3.51
CA LYS A 50 2.11 -19.14 -4.41
C LYS A 50 2.17 -18.62 -5.86
N ILE A 51 2.49 -17.35 -6.04
CA ILE A 51 2.63 -16.73 -7.37
C ILE A 51 3.95 -15.94 -7.45
N PRO A 52 4.57 -15.84 -8.63
CA PRO A 52 5.74 -14.98 -8.84
C PRO A 52 5.46 -13.53 -8.47
N SER A 53 6.41 -12.84 -7.85
CA SER A 53 6.27 -11.46 -7.37
C SER A 53 5.88 -10.48 -8.48
N HIS A 54 6.43 -10.64 -9.68
CA HIS A 54 6.08 -9.78 -10.83
C HIS A 54 4.62 -9.94 -11.28
N LEU A 55 4.02 -11.12 -11.09
CA LEU A 55 2.60 -11.35 -11.38
C LEU A 55 1.71 -10.86 -10.23
N ALA A 56 2.14 -11.05 -8.97
CA ALA A 56 1.43 -10.49 -7.82
C ALA A 56 1.26 -8.97 -7.94
N PHE A 57 2.30 -8.29 -8.44
CA PHE A 57 2.28 -6.85 -8.61
C PHE A 57 1.29 -6.38 -9.68
N SER A 58 1.10 -7.14 -10.77
CA SER A 58 0.18 -6.76 -11.85
C SER A 58 -1.29 -7.02 -11.52
N LEU A 59 -1.59 -7.86 -10.52
CA LEU A 59 -2.95 -8.18 -10.08
C LEU A 59 -3.60 -7.10 -9.23
N LEU A 60 -2.84 -6.09 -8.77
CA LEU A 60 -3.36 -4.92 -8.07
C LEU A 60 -3.98 -3.94 -9.08
N THR A 61 -5.11 -4.31 -9.67
CA THR A 61 -5.78 -3.47 -10.66
C THR A 61 -6.89 -2.64 -10.03
N CYS A 62 -6.81 -1.32 -10.24
CA CYS A 62 -7.86 -0.34 -9.98
C CYS A 62 -8.06 0.47 -11.27
N GLU A 63 -9.16 1.23 -11.36
CA GLU A 63 -9.38 2.11 -12.51
C GLU A 63 -8.29 3.20 -12.57
N VAL A 64 -7.53 3.21 -13.66
CA VAL A 64 -6.46 4.19 -13.87
C VAL A 64 -7.09 5.48 -14.35
N LEU A 65 -6.95 6.54 -13.54
CA LEU A 65 -7.39 7.89 -13.92
C LEU A 65 -6.39 8.55 -14.87
N LEU A 66 -5.09 8.37 -14.61
CA LEU A 66 -4.02 8.93 -15.44
C LEU A 66 -2.77 8.06 -15.37
N ALA A 67 -2.29 7.60 -16.53
CA ALA A 67 -0.94 7.02 -16.64
C ALA A 67 0.04 8.15 -16.89
N VAL A 68 0.89 8.47 -15.91
CA VAL A 68 1.87 9.54 -16.12
C VAL A 68 3.11 9.04 -16.86
N ASN A 69 3.56 7.84 -16.51
CA ASN A 69 4.54 7.07 -17.27
C ASN A 69 4.35 5.57 -16.96
N GLU A 70 5.28 4.72 -17.41
CA GLU A 70 5.20 3.27 -17.23
C GLU A 70 5.11 2.86 -15.75
N ASP A 71 5.85 3.55 -14.87
CA ASP A 71 5.99 3.23 -13.45
C ASP A 71 5.12 4.11 -12.53
N GLU A 72 4.49 5.16 -13.06
CA GLU A 72 3.74 6.15 -12.28
C GLU A 72 2.33 6.30 -12.80
N LYS A 73 1.35 5.93 -11.97
CA LYS A 73 -0.07 5.97 -12.32
C LYS A 73 -0.86 6.63 -11.20
N ILE A 74 -1.88 7.40 -11.56
CA ILE A 74 -2.87 7.96 -10.65
C ILE A 74 -4.16 7.17 -10.80
N TYR A 75 -4.69 6.70 -9.69
CA TYR A 75 -5.94 5.93 -9.61
C TYR A 75 -7.01 6.77 -8.92
N TYR A 76 -8.25 6.60 -9.38
CA TYR A 76 -9.43 7.00 -8.64
C TYR A 76 -10.05 5.75 -8.04
N ILE A 77 -10.20 5.71 -6.72
CA ILE A 77 -10.69 4.54 -5.99
C ILE A 77 -11.86 4.95 -5.12
N THR A 78 -12.99 4.25 -5.27
CA THR A 78 -14.13 4.37 -4.36
C THR A 78 -14.17 3.20 -3.40
N SER A 79 -14.30 3.50 -2.11
CA SER A 79 -14.56 2.52 -1.06
C SER A 79 -16.05 2.48 -0.74
N PRO A 80 -16.66 1.29 -0.63
CA PRO A 80 -18.05 1.15 -0.21
C PRO A 80 -18.26 1.73 1.20
N PRO A 81 -19.50 2.07 1.56
CA PRO A 81 -19.79 2.62 2.88
C PRO A 81 -19.49 1.58 3.97
N MET A 82 -18.74 1.99 4.99
CA MET A 82 -18.64 1.24 6.25
C MET A 82 -19.85 1.58 7.13
N THR A 83 -20.22 0.67 8.05
CA THR A 83 -21.37 0.85 8.95
C THR A 83 -21.40 2.25 9.57
N GLY A 84 -22.47 3.00 9.30
CA GLY A 84 -22.65 4.37 9.81
C GLY A 84 -21.88 5.48 9.08
N HIS A 85 -21.15 5.15 8.01
CA HIS A 85 -20.35 6.10 7.24
C HIS A 85 -20.76 6.14 5.76
N LYS A 86 -20.61 7.31 5.14
CA LYS A 86 -20.77 7.47 3.69
C LYS A 86 -19.64 6.76 2.93
N PRO A 87 -19.85 6.40 1.65
CA PRO A 87 -18.76 5.98 0.78
C PRO A 87 -17.65 7.03 0.76
N ARG A 88 -16.40 6.58 0.56
CA ARG A 88 -15.23 7.46 0.45
C ARG A 88 -14.56 7.27 -0.89
N ASP A 89 -14.02 8.33 -1.44
CA ASP A 89 -13.23 8.33 -2.65
C ASP A 89 -11.78 8.75 -2.35
N PHE A 90 -10.86 8.28 -3.18
CA PHE A 90 -9.44 8.51 -3.06
C PHE A 90 -8.84 8.76 -4.44
N VAL A 91 -7.97 9.75 -4.53
CA VAL A 91 -7.06 9.94 -5.66
C VAL A 91 -5.67 9.54 -5.18
N ILE A 92 -5.13 8.44 -5.73
CA ILE A 92 -3.90 7.82 -5.22
C ILE A 92 -2.83 7.83 -6.31
N LEU A 93 -1.65 8.37 -5.99
CA LEU A 93 -0.44 8.17 -6.78
C LEU A 93 0.20 6.85 -6.41
N VAL A 94 0.36 5.96 -7.38
CA VAL A 94 1.07 4.69 -7.25
C VAL A 94 2.38 4.80 -8.02
N SER A 95 3.48 4.64 -7.29
CA SER A 95 4.84 4.63 -7.81
C SER A 95 5.39 3.21 -7.73
N GLN A 96 5.62 2.58 -8.87
CA GLN A 96 6.14 1.21 -8.96
C GLN A 96 7.66 1.23 -9.14
N ARG A 97 8.39 0.44 -8.35
CA ARG A 97 9.84 0.28 -8.50
C ARG A 97 10.24 -1.18 -8.42
N GLN A 98 11.22 -1.55 -9.25
CA GLN A 98 11.90 -2.83 -9.12
C GLN A 98 12.82 -2.82 -7.88
N PRO A 99 13.02 -3.95 -7.21
CA PRO A 99 13.99 -4.06 -6.13
C PRO A 99 15.38 -3.65 -6.61
N CYS A 100 16.09 -2.85 -5.81
CA CYS A 100 17.51 -2.58 -6.02
C CYS A 100 18.32 -3.88 -5.83
N LYS A 101 19.39 -4.05 -6.60
CA LYS A 101 20.36 -5.15 -6.41
C LYS A 101 21.26 -4.90 -5.21
#